data_AF-A0A820K0X9-F1
#
_entry.id   AF-A0A820K0X9-F1
#
_cell.length_a   1.000
_cell.length_b   1.000
_cell.length_c   1.000
_cell.angle_alpha   90.00
_cell.angle_beta   90.00
_cell.angle_gamma   90.00
#
_symmetry.space_group_name_H-M   'P 1'
#
loop_
_entity.id
_entity.type
_entity.pdbx_description
1 polymer ?
#
loop_
_entity_poly.entity_id
_entity_poly.type
_entity_poly.pdbx_seq_one_letter_code
_entity_poly.pdbx_strand_id
1 'polypeptide(L)'
;MNLFLILFSLSILFCTVKTKSNLTLDSFFNYTNFDSLSLSPNGEYLLINTRRPLWNSNSFESIKYTWSPSGKWFFFLLKNNSAINNLKFQYLLKIDLNVEQNIYLYSTENDEIKSVSLGNDIPIAITWSQDDSSLYYATINLNSTDNLKWNDIIQYPLNP
;
A
#
# COMPACT_ATOMS: atom_id res chain seq x y z
N MET A 1 -0.18 6.03 63.06
CA MET A 1 -1.21 5.75 62.02
C MET A 1 -1.50 6.94 61.10
N ASN A 2 -1.15 8.19 61.46
CA ASN A 2 -1.44 9.37 60.61
C ASN A 2 -0.40 9.65 59.51
N LEU A 3 0.83 9.12 59.60
CA LEU A 3 1.88 9.39 58.61
C LEU A 3 1.69 8.59 57.31
N PHE A 4 1.13 7.38 57.40
CA PHE A 4 0.90 6.50 56.25
C PHE A 4 -0.26 6.98 55.35
N LEU A 5 -1.26 7.65 55.94
CA LEU A 5 -2.40 8.22 55.22
C LEU A 5 -2.00 9.48 54.41
N ILE A 6 -1.02 10.25 54.88
CA ILE A 6 -0.53 11.45 54.18
C ILE A 6 0.37 11.07 52.99
N LEU A 7 1.15 9.99 53.10
CA LEU A 7 1.95 9.47 51.99
C LEU A 7 1.09 8.86 50.87
N PHE A 8 -0.09 8.33 51.20
CA PHE A 8 -1.01 7.77 50.20
C PHE A 8 -1.85 8.84 49.48
N SER A 9 -2.10 10.00 50.10
CA SER A 9 -2.84 11.10 49.43
C SER A 9 -1.98 11.90 48.45
N LEU A 10 -0.65 11.83 48.56
CA LEU A 10 0.28 12.60 47.72
C LEU A 10 0.57 11.93 46.36
N SER A 11 0.22 10.66 46.18
CA SER A 11 0.49 9.91 44.94
C SER A 11 -0.56 10.10 43.83
N ILE A 12 -1.65 10.83 44.10
CA ILE A 12 -2.82 10.91 43.18
C ILE A 12 -2.80 12.16 42.28
N LEU A 13 -1.86 13.09 42.44
CA LEU A 13 -1.81 14.31 41.62
C LEU A 13 -0.60 14.38 40.68
N PHE A 14 -0.47 13.40 39.79
CA PHE A 14 0.20 13.63 38.51
C PHE A 14 -0.66 13.09 37.38
N CYS A 15 -1.86 13.66 37.23
CA CYS A 15 -2.56 13.58 35.95
C CYS A 15 -1.79 14.48 34.99
N THR A 16 -0.94 13.89 34.14
CA THR A 16 -0.30 14.62 33.05
C THR A 16 -1.41 15.08 32.11
N VAL A 17 -1.82 16.34 32.25
CA VAL A 17 -2.69 16.98 31.26
C VAL A 17 -1.89 17.03 29.97
N LYS A 18 -2.18 16.11 29.04
CA LYS A 18 -1.60 16.11 27.70
C LYS A 18 -2.05 17.39 27.02
N THR A 19 -1.23 18.43 27.11
CA THR A 19 -1.47 19.71 26.44
C THR A 19 -1.64 19.42 24.95
N LYS A 20 -2.75 19.89 24.36
CA LYS A 20 -3.01 19.81 22.92
C LYS A 20 -1.75 20.33 22.22
N SER A 21 -1.13 19.50 21.38
CA SER A 21 0.06 19.93 20.63
C SER A 21 -0.30 21.19 19.85
N ASN A 22 0.60 22.18 19.85
CA ASN A 22 0.45 23.37 19.01
C ASN A 22 0.49 22.92 17.55
N LEU A 23 -0.69 22.75 16.97
CA LEU A 23 -0.85 22.29 15.61
C LEU A 23 -0.56 23.47 14.69
N THR A 24 0.63 23.48 14.08
CA THR A 24 0.99 24.50 13.08
C THR A 24 0.24 24.23 11.79
N LEU A 25 0.03 25.28 11.00
CA LEU A 25 -0.58 25.16 9.67
C LEU A 25 0.24 24.20 8.79
N ASP A 26 1.57 24.27 8.85
CA ASP A 26 2.45 23.33 8.15
C ASP A 26 2.28 21.89 8.64
N SER A 27 2.08 21.67 9.94
CA SER A 27 1.77 20.34 10.48
C SER A 27 0.39 19.85 10.07
N PHE A 28 -0.57 20.77 9.89
CA PHE A 28 -1.90 20.45 9.37
C PHE A 28 -1.82 20.01 7.90
N PHE A 29 -1.01 20.66 7.07
CA PHE A 29 -0.89 20.31 5.66
C PHE A 29 0.03 19.11 5.41
N ASN A 30 1.04 18.87 6.25
CA ASN A 30 1.93 17.70 6.11
C ASN A 30 1.41 16.44 6.82
N TYR A 31 0.14 16.40 7.20
CA TYR A 31 -0.46 15.23 7.80
C TYR A 31 -0.51 14.04 6.82
N THR A 32 -0.34 12.85 7.39
CA THR A 32 -0.51 11.58 6.68
C THR A 32 -1.89 11.05 7.03
N ASN A 33 -2.70 10.77 6.01
CA ASN A 33 -4.02 10.17 6.21
C ASN A 33 -3.91 8.65 6.23
N PHE A 34 -4.75 8.01 7.04
CA PHE A 34 -4.96 6.57 6.97
C PHE A 34 -6.01 6.29 5.89
N ASP A 35 -5.60 5.66 4.80
CA ASP A 35 -6.45 5.38 3.63
C ASP A 35 -7.21 4.07 3.82
N SER A 36 -6.51 3.03 4.28
CA SER A 36 -7.12 1.73 4.53
C SER A 36 -6.36 0.94 5.60
N LEU A 37 -7.09 0.03 6.23
CA LEU A 37 -6.60 -0.95 7.20
C LEU A 37 -6.97 -2.33 6.69
N SER A 38 -6.04 -3.28 6.73
CA SER A 38 -6.29 -4.65 6.30
C SER A 38 -5.53 -5.64 7.15
N LEU A 39 -6.26 -6.46 7.89
CA LEU A 39 -5.70 -7.60 8.59
C LEU A 39 -5.31 -8.68 7.58
N SER A 40 -4.16 -9.33 7.79
CA SER A 40 -3.74 -10.48 7.01
C SER A 40 -4.69 -11.66 7.23
N PRO A 41 -4.83 -12.58 6.25
CA PRO A 41 -5.69 -13.76 6.39
C PRO A 41 -5.38 -14.67 7.59
N ASN A 42 -4.10 -14.79 7.97
CA ASN A 42 -3.69 -15.51 9.17
C ASN A 42 -3.95 -14.74 10.50
N GLY A 43 -4.34 -13.46 10.43
CA GLY A 43 -4.65 -12.63 11.59
C GLY A 43 -3.44 -12.07 12.33
N GLU A 44 -2.22 -12.32 11.86
CA GLU A 44 -0.97 -11.95 12.56
C GLU A 44 -0.49 -10.53 12.24
N TYR A 45 -0.82 -10.02 11.05
CA TYR A 45 -0.30 -8.75 10.54
C TYR A 45 -1.44 -7.78 10.23
N LEU A 46 -1.21 -6.50 10.51
CA LEU A 46 -2.12 -5.41 10.14
C LEU A 46 -1.40 -4.48 9.17
N LEU A 47 -1.86 -4.47 7.92
CA LEU A 47 -1.40 -3.51 6.94
C LEU A 47 -2.17 -2.19 7.09
N ILE A 48 -1.41 -1.12 7.31
CA ILE A 48 -1.92 0.25 7.41
C ILE A 48 -1.45 1.00 6.18
N ASN A 49 -2.37 1.26 5.25
CA ASN A 49 -2.07 2.08 4.09
C ASN A 49 -2.23 3.55 4.46
N THR A 50 -1.19 4.32 4.23
CA THR A 50 -1.20 5.76 4.45
C THR A 50 -1.12 6.51 3.13
N ARG A 51 -1.91 7.58 3.01
CA ARG A 51 -1.95 8.45 1.85
C ARG A 51 -1.38 9.81 2.18
N ARG A 52 -0.49 10.30 1.32
CA ARG A 52 0.07 11.65 1.39
C ARG A 52 -0.37 12.49 0.19
N PRO A 53 -0.67 13.77 0.39
CA PRO A 53 -0.88 14.69 -0.72
C PRO A 53 0.44 14.93 -1.47
N LEU A 54 0.38 14.85 -2.79
CA LEU A 54 1.44 15.28 -3.70
C LEU A 54 1.11 16.68 -4.19
N TRP A 55 1.57 17.68 -3.43
CA TRP A 55 1.22 19.09 -3.67
C TRP A 55 1.61 19.58 -5.07
N ASN A 56 2.79 19.19 -5.56
CA ASN A 56 3.29 19.60 -6.88
C ASN A 56 2.40 19.12 -8.03
N SER A 57 1.72 17.99 -7.88
CA SER A 57 0.85 17.42 -8.91
C SER A 57 -0.64 17.60 -8.60
N ASN A 58 -0.98 18.32 -7.52
CA ASN A 58 -2.34 18.48 -7.01
C ASN A 58 -3.11 17.14 -6.97
N SER A 59 -2.43 16.09 -6.48
CA SER A 59 -2.95 14.73 -6.50
C SER A 59 -2.61 13.97 -5.22
N PHE A 60 -3.13 12.75 -5.09
CA PHE A 60 -2.78 11.85 -3.99
C PHE A 60 -2.15 10.58 -4.53
N GLU A 61 -1.03 10.17 -3.94
CA GLU A 61 -0.51 8.83 -4.21
C GLU A 61 -1.51 7.79 -3.68
N SER A 62 -1.80 6.80 -4.50
CA SER A 62 -2.73 5.75 -4.16
C SER A 62 -2.07 4.42 -4.44
N ILE A 63 -2.33 3.47 -3.55
CA ILE A 63 -1.75 2.15 -3.62
C ILE A 63 -2.91 1.17 -3.73
N LYS A 64 -2.77 0.19 -4.62
CA LYS A 64 -3.64 -0.97 -4.63
C LYS A 64 -2.82 -2.16 -4.14
N TYR A 65 -3.34 -2.89 -3.17
CA TYR A 65 -2.68 -4.05 -2.61
C TYR A 65 -3.65 -5.22 -2.45
N THR A 66 -3.11 -6.43 -2.37
CA THR A 66 -3.87 -7.65 -2.05
C THR A 66 -2.98 -8.62 -1.26
N TRP A 67 -3.50 -9.14 -0.15
CA TRP A 67 -2.88 -10.22 0.60
C TRP A 67 -2.88 -11.54 -0.17
N SER A 68 -1.83 -12.31 0.00
CA SER A 68 -1.80 -13.72 -0.42
C SER A 68 -2.73 -14.55 0.47
N PRO A 69 -3.28 -15.68 -0.01
CA PRO A 69 -4.15 -16.56 0.77
C PRO A 69 -3.68 -16.90 2.20
N SER A 70 -2.39 -17.18 2.43
CA SER A 70 -1.89 -17.42 3.81
C SER A 70 -1.57 -16.15 4.59
N GLY A 71 -1.49 -15.00 3.93
CA GLY A 71 -1.07 -13.74 4.56
C GLY A 71 0.44 -13.59 4.77
N LYS A 72 1.25 -14.49 4.22
CA LYS A 72 2.72 -14.41 4.24
C LYS A 72 3.28 -13.35 3.28
N TRP A 73 2.51 -13.03 2.26
CA TRP A 73 2.86 -12.06 1.24
C TRP A 73 1.72 -11.08 1.02
N PHE A 74 2.06 -9.88 0.57
CA PHE A 74 1.11 -9.04 -0.16
C PHE A 74 1.83 -8.39 -1.34
N PHE A 75 1.10 -8.18 -2.43
CA PHE A 75 1.59 -7.38 -3.53
C PHE A 75 0.97 -6.00 -3.45
N PHE A 76 1.65 -5.01 -3.99
CA PHE A 76 1.08 -3.69 -4.18
C PHE A 76 1.56 -3.03 -5.47
N LEU A 77 0.71 -2.13 -5.98
CA LEU A 77 0.93 -1.33 -7.18
C LEU A 77 0.85 0.14 -6.80
N LEU A 78 1.83 0.92 -7.24
CA LEU A 78 1.82 2.37 -7.12
C LEU A 78 0.93 2.96 -8.22
N LYS A 79 -0.03 3.80 -7.85
CA LYS A 79 -0.88 4.50 -8.81
C LYS A 79 -0.25 5.84 -9.19
N ASN A 80 0.31 5.90 -10.39
CA ASN A 80 0.85 7.14 -10.95
C ASN A 80 -0.28 7.98 -11.58
N ASN A 81 -0.76 9.00 -10.88
CA ASN A 81 -1.83 9.85 -11.37
C ASN A 81 -1.39 10.74 -12.56
N SER A 82 -1.68 10.32 -13.79
CA SER A 82 -1.67 11.19 -14.98
C SER A 82 -3.05 11.23 -15.66
N ALA A 83 -3.58 12.44 -15.89
CA ALA A 83 -4.97 12.76 -16.30
C ALA A 83 -5.47 12.08 -17.59
N ILE A 84 -5.93 10.83 -17.53
CA ILE A 84 -6.74 10.22 -18.60
C ILE A 84 -7.93 9.46 -17.99
N ASN A 85 -9.14 9.95 -18.28
CA ASN A 85 -10.41 9.30 -17.98
C ASN A 85 -10.77 8.41 -19.17
N ASN A 86 -11.10 7.12 -18.95
CA ASN A 86 -12.07 6.30 -19.71
C ASN A 86 -11.80 4.79 -19.82
N LEU A 87 -11.07 4.15 -18.90
CA LEU A 87 -10.98 2.67 -18.90
C LEU A 87 -11.39 2.10 -17.52
N LYS A 88 -12.45 1.28 -17.51
CA LYS A 88 -12.98 0.59 -16.33
C LYS A 88 -12.42 -0.84 -16.26
N PHE A 89 -11.15 -1.00 -15.90
CA PHE A 89 -10.64 -2.33 -15.49
C PHE A 89 -10.19 -2.25 -14.04
N GLN A 90 -10.36 -3.34 -13.30
CA GLN A 90 -10.12 -3.40 -11.85
C GLN A 90 -8.68 -3.00 -11.49
N TYR A 91 -7.71 -3.23 -12.38
CA TYR A 91 -6.30 -2.87 -12.21
C TYR A 91 -5.81 -1.78 -13.18
N LEU A 92 -6.60 -1.40 -14.21
CA LEU A 92 -6.30 -0.19 -14.99
C LEU A 92 -6.70 1.03 -14.15
N LEU A 93 -5.75 1.43 -13.34
CA LEU A 93 -5.78 2.73 -12.72
C LEU A 93 -5.18 3.73 -13.70
N LYS A 94 -5.58 4.99 -13.55
CA LYS A 94 -4.96 6.15 -14.20
C LYS A 94 -3.43 6.05 -14.07
N ILE A 95 -2.72 5.75 -15.16
CA ILE A 95 -1.28 5.41 -15.19
C ILE A 95 -0.55 6.34 -16.17
N ASP A 96 0.60 6.83 -15.74
CA ASP A 96 1.56 7.50 -16.62
C ASP A 96 2.34 6.46 -17.43
N LEU A 97 2.17 6.49 -18.75
CA LEU A 97 2.84 5.57 -19.69
C LEU A 97 4.35 5.80 -19.82
N ASN A 98 4.86 6.91 -19.30
CA ASN A 98 6.28 7.24 -19.32
C ASN A 98 7.03 6.73 -18.08
N VAL A 99 6.34 6.07 -17.14
CA VAL A 99 6.94 5.50 -15.94
C VAL A 99 6.90 4.00 -16.03
N GLU A 100 8.04 3.36 -15.80
CA GLU A 100 8.13 1.90 -15.71
C GLU A 100 7.16 1.36 -14.65
N GLN A 101 6.31 0.43 -15.07
CA GLN A 101 5.36 -0.20 -14.19
C GLN A 101 6.03 -1.36 -13.44
N ASN A 102 5.84 -1.40 -12.12
CA ASN A 102 6.40 -2.46 -11.28
C ASN A 102 5.30 -3.07 -10.40
N ILE A 103 5.34 -4.38 -10.24
CA ILE A 103 4.60 -5.08 -9.18
C ILE A 103 5.55 -5.26 -8.01
N TYR A 104 5.21 -4.70 -6.85
CA TYR A 104 5.99 -4.88 -5.63
C TYR A 104 5.38 -6.02 -4.80
N LEU A 105 6.24 -6.85 -4.24
CA LEU A 105 5.91 -8.00 -3.40
C LEU A 105 6.64 -7.83 -2.08
N TYR A 106 5.91 -7.90 -0.98
CA TYR A 106 6.49 -7.84 0.36
C TYR A 106 6.24 -9.15 1.10
N SER A 107 7.29 -9.70 1.70
CA SER A 107 7.23 -10.87 2.58
C SER A 107 7.12 -10.42 4.03
N THR A 108 6.10 -10.89 4.74
CA THR A 108 5.99 -10.65 6.18
C THR A 108 6.91 -11.57 6.99
N GLU A 109 7.35 -12.69 6.43
CA GLU A 109 8.22 -13.65 7.11
C GLU A 109 9.69 -13.19 7.11
N ASN A 110 10.15 -12.66 5.98
CA ASN A 110 11.55 -12.27 5.80
C ASN A 110 11.80 -10.76 5.90
N ASP A 111 10.74 -9.94 5.98
CA ASP A 111 10.82 -8.47 5.86
C ASP A 111 11.54 -8.03 4.56
N GLU A 112 11.27 -8.76 3.48
CA GLU A 112 11.90 -8.55 2.17
C GLU A 112 10.92 -7.96 1.17
N ILE A 113 11.41 -7.02 0.35
CA ILE A 113 10.68 -6.49 -0.79
C ILE A 113 11.32 -6.98 -2.11
N LYS A 114 10.49 -7.50 -3.01
CA LYS A 114 10.85 -7.88 -4.38
C LYS A 114 10.04 -7.04 -5.36
N SER A 115 10.63 -6.71 -6.50
CA SER A 115 9.94 -5.98 -7.58
C SER A 115 10.00 -6.77 -8.88
N VAL A 116 8.86 -6.86 -9.56
CA VAL A 116 8.75 -7.39 -10.92
C VAL A 116 8.54 -6.23 -11.87
N SER A 117 9.52 -5.96 -12.73
CA SER A 117 9.43 -4.91 -13.75
C SER A 117 8.58 -5.39 -14.92
N LEU A 118 7.58 -4.57 -15.26
CA LEU A 118 6.72 -4.75 -16.43
C LEU A 118 7.17 -3.85 -17.59
N GLY A 119 8.17 -3.00 -17.39
CA GLY A 119 8.59 -2.01 -18.39
C GLY A 119 7.42 -1.09 -18.78
N ASN A 120 7.06 -1.11 -20.06
CA ASN A 120 5.95 -0.31 -20.64
C ASN A 120 4.60 -1.02 -20.58
N ASP A 121 4.56 -2.26 -20.09
CA ASP A 121 3.35 -3.04 -20.01
C ASP A 121 2.55 -2.67 -18.75
N ILE A 122 1.22 -2.69 -18.89
CA ILE A 122 0.30 -2.31 -17.82
C ILE A 122 -0.42 -3.55 -17.30
N PRO A 123 -0.41 -3.81 -15.97
CA PRO A 123 -1.13 -4.93 -15.42
C PRO A 123 -2.64 -4.68 -15.46
N ILE A 124 -3.38 -5.60 -16.08
CA ILE A 124 -4.85 -5.54 -16.19
C ILE A 124 -5.55 -6.50 -15.24
N ALA A 125 -4.87 -7.57 -14.84
CA ALA A 125 -5.34 -8.58 -13.91
C ALA A 125 -4.15 -9.16 -13.15
N ILE A 126 -4.30 -9.32 -11.85
CA ILE A 126 -3.31 -9.95 -10.97
C ILE A 126 -4.07 -10.82 -9.97
N THR A 127 -3.59 -12.04 -9.72
CA THR A 127 -4.13 -12.94 -8.71
C THR A 127 -3.03 -13.82 -8.13
N TRP A 128 -3.21 -14.22 -6.88
CA TRP A 128 -2.36 -15.19 -6.21
C TRP A 128 -2.73 -16.63 -6.59
N SER A 129 -1.75 -17.53 -6.55
CA SER A 129 -2.00 -18.95 -6.44
C SER A 129 -2.53 -19.29 -5.04
N GLN A 130 -3.33 -20.36 -4.94
CA GLN A 130 -3.99 -20.75 -3.69
C GLN A 130 -3.00 -21.15 -2.57
N ASP A 131 -1.82 -21.61 -2.97
CA ASP A 131 -0.73 -22.10 -2.12
C ASP A 131 0.35 -21.03 -1.83
N ASP A 132 0.10 -19.77 -2.22
CA ASP A 132 1.06 -18.65 -2.13
C ASP A 132 2.39 -18.86 -2.85
N SER A 133 2.52 -19.86 -3.72
CA SER A 133 3.78 -20.14 -4.42
C SER A 133 4.03 -19.20 -5.59
N SER A 134 2.97 -18.63 -6.18
CA SER A 134 3.05 -17.91 -7.44
C SER A 134 2.08 -16.73 -7.51
N LEU A 135 2.47 -15.72 -8.28
CA LEU A 135 1.61 -14.64 -8.73
C LEU A 135 1.32 -14.82 -10.23
N TYR A 136 0.04 -14.82 -10.60
CA TYR A 136 -0.39 -14.80 -11.99
C TYR A 136 -0.83 -13.41 -12.37
N TYR A 137 -0.35 -12.90 -13.49
CA TYR A 137 -0.77 -11.61 -13.99
C TYR A 137 -0.85 -11.57 -15.51
N ALA A 138 -1.69 -10.67 -16.01
CA ALA A 138 -1.83 -10.38 -17.42
C ALA A 138 -1.55 -8.89 -17.65
N THR A 139 -0.88 -8.58 -18.75
CA THR A 139 -0.51 -7.22 -19.11
C THR A 139 -0.99 -6.84 -20.51
N ILE A 140 -1.11 -5.53 -20.74
CA ILE A 140 -1.32 -4.94 -22.05
C ILE A 140 -0.24 -3.89 -22.33
N ASN A 141 0.21 -3.83 -23.57
CA ASN A 141 1.06 -2.74 -24.04
C ASN A 141 0.19 -1.73 -24.80
N LEU A 142 0.03 -0.52 -24.28
CA LEU A 142 -0.75 0.53 -24.95
C LEU A 142 0.02 1.26 -26.05
N ASN A 143 1.35 1.13 -26.08
CA ASN A 143 2.22 1.79 -27.04
C ASN A 143 2.49 0.91 -28.28
N SER A 144 1.99 -0.32 -28.33
CA SER A 144 2.16 -1.17 -29.52
C SER A 144 1.30 -0.67 -30.67
N THR A 145 1.93 -0.44 -31.83
CA THR A 145 1.23 -0.07 -33.08
C THR A 145 0.45 -1.24 -33.68
N ASP A 146 0.78 -2.46 -33.28
CA ASP A 146 -0.02 -3.65 -33.57
C ASP A 146 -1.24 -3.66 -32.64
N ASN A 147 -2.44 -3.86 -33.20
CA ASN A 147 -3.71 -4.01 -32.50
C ASN A 147 -3.54 -4.59 -31.08
N LEU A 148 -3.87 -3.81 -30.04
CA LEU A 148 -3.82 -4.15 -28.60
C LEU A 148 -3.55 -5.63 -28.34
N LYS A 149 -2.27 -6.00 -28.37
CA LYS A 149 -1.85 -7.39 -28.29
C LYS A 149 -1.82 -7.77 -26.82
N TRP A 150 -2.62 -8.77 -26.46
CA TRP A 150 -2.59 -9.37 -25.14
C TRP A 150 -1.28 -10.15 -25.02
N ASN A 151 -0.48 -9.84 -24.00
CA ASN A 151 0.62 -10.70 -23.62
C ASN A 151 0.05 -11.81 -22.74
N ASP A 152 0.40 -13.07 -23.06
CA ASP A 152 -0.11 -14.27 -22.39
C ASP A 152 0.03 -14.20 -20.85
N ILE A 153 -0.74 -15.00 -20.11
CA ILE A 153 -0.71 -15.03 -18.64
C ILE A 153 0.70 -15.40 -18.17
N ILE A 154 1.35 -14.49 -17.43
CA ILE A 154 2.70 -14.69 -16.88
C ILE A 154 2.57 -15.21 -15.45
N GLN A 155 3.33 -16.27 -15.14
CA GLN A 155 3.49 -16.80 -13.78
C GLN A 155 4.82 -16.31 -13.20
N TYR A 156 4.78 -15.73 -12.00
CA TYR A 156 5.96 -15.36 -11.24
C TYR A 156 6.06 -16.22 -9.97
N PRO A 157 7.04 -17.13 -9.86
CA PRO A 157 7.26 -17.93 -8.66
C PRO A 157 7.88 -17.08 -7.54
N LEU A 158 7.37 -17.21 -6.31
CA LEU A 158 7.87 -16.47 -5.14
C LEU A 158 9.11 -17.13 -4.50
N ASN A 159 9.23 -18.44 -4.67
CA ASN A 159 10.37 -19.25 -4.25
C ASN A 159 11.16 -19.68 -5.49
N PRO A 160 12.50 -19.50 -5.52
CA PRO A 160 13.36 -19.98 -6.60
C PRO A 160 13.46 -21.51 -6.64
#